data_AF-A0A7D6ZXI2-F1
#
_entry.id   AF-A0A7D6ZXI2-F1
#
_cell.length_a   1.000
_cell.length_b   1.000
_cell.length_c   1.000
_cell.angle_alpha   90.00
_cell.angle_beta   90.00
_cell.angle_gamma   90.00
#
_symmetry.space_group_name_H-M   'P 1'
#
loop_
_entity.id
_entity.type
_entity.pdbx_description
1 polymer ?
#
loop_
_entity_poly.entity_id
_entity_poly.type
_entity_poly.pdbx_seq_one_letter_code
_entity_poly.pdbx_strand_id
1 'polypeptide(L)'
;MDINAKKLCMVALLFDSGKIDNCFYGEDIFENIISGKEVAKNGNKIVVSSGDIFSKEIYDDILPFIIRDELCSIEKENTRYKDIIYGVLLEDISFKTAKEIDTRIKDEFPAYIGMTSIDYNSKDPRKQFWKSFIRRYSIEDQMIVYFGYEEEGFIFESNAKEYGFRVSYDNFPDDLDCEEKQYLFSTRQSSYIKEVSQLNIEDGKSDSDRGILEMNFALVKEVEIAGVQIWKAIEDISRSRIIKDNNNLVIDYIFTSLYQASQGIERLLKISIELLIYGEEKYDKEKVNKLLYGHSHSAMLEYLTNERRLELKAREKYLVELLSKFYNSARYHRYSYSKDSLLELKLIREFAKHVKDENYDDAVKHMYGKSIGRISRALYTLISQLSQEHQIFVYELNSDSVAKFVFYSGYQEDLYSILKQIEQSKRELLWFLIRKGSELPLKEVGKEYEELPFADMGLQDYLQELVCNENSGEKIYEFVSAEYDEMVEKDKEKWKKRLEFVEVIGNTNITFLEEDE
;
A
#
# COMPACT_ATOMS: atom_id res chain seq x y z
N MET A 1 1.03 -29.50 34.38
CA MET A 1 -0.20 -29.85 33.63
C MET A 1 -0.34 -28.79 32.58
N ASP A 2 -0.21 -29.20 31.32
CA ASP A 2 -0.13 -28.28 30.18
C ASP A 2 -1.50 -27.61 29.98
N ILE A 3 -1.57 -26.30 30.22
CA ILE A 3 -2.84 -25.53 30.24
C ILE A 3 -3.52 -25.58 28.87
N ASN A 4 -2.76 -25.77 27.79
CA ASN A 4 -3.27 -25.84 26.42
C ASN A 4 -3.87 -27.21 26.04
N ALA A 5 -3.55 -28.30 26.76
CA ALA A 5 -3.97 -29.65 26.37
C ALA A 5 -5.50 -29.90 26.48
N LYS A 6 -6.23 -29.05 27.22
CA LYS A 6 -7.69 -29.12 27.36
C LYS A 6 -8.45 -27.99 26.65
N LYS A 7 -7.74 -27.08 25.97
CA LYS A 7 -8.39 -25.97 25.26
C LYS A 7 -9.06 -26.53 24.01
N LEU A 8 -10.39 -26.39 23.94
CA LEU A 8 -11.13 -26.62 22.71
C LEU A 8 -10.88 -25.46 21.74
N CYS A 9 -10.81 -25.78 20.46
CA CYS A 9 -10.63 -24.83 19.39
C CYS A 9 -11.54 -25.15 18.21
N MET A 10 -11.65 -24.17 17.32
CA MET A 10 -12.29 -24.27 16.03
C MET A 10 -11.21 -23.98 14.99
N VAL A 11 -10.96 -24.94 14.10
CA VAL A 11 -9.87 -24.87 13.11
C VAL A 11 -10.36 -25.28 11.74
N ALA A 12 -9.79 -24.68 10.69
CA ALA A 12 -9.98 -25.09 9.31
C ALA A 12 -8.69 -25.71 8.78
N LEU A 13 -8.81 -26.89 8.20
CA LEU A 13 -7.79 -27.58 7.41
C LEU A 13 -8.03 -27.25 5.95
N LEU A 14 -7.03 -26.74 5.24
CA LEU A 14 -7.16 -26.27 3.86
C LEU A 14 -6.36 -27.15 2.90
N PHE A 15 -6.94 -27.41 1.73
CA PHE A 15 -6.40 -28.31 0.71
C PHE A 15 -6.51 -27.69 -0.69
N ASP A 16 -5.49 -27.85 -1.52
CA ASP A 16 -5.50 -27.49 -2.94
C ASP A 16 -6.06 -28.67 -3.74
N SER A 17 -7.33 -28.59 -4.14
CA SER A 17 -8.00 -29.69 -4.86
C SER A 17 -7.33 -30.06 -6.18
N GLY A 18 -6.60 -29.12 -6.81
CA GLY A 18 -5.89 -29.35 -8.07
C GLY A 18 -4.63 -30.21 -7.92
N LYS A 19 -4.26 -30.58 -6.69
CA LYS A 19 -3.21 -31.55 -6.38
C LYS A 19 -3.76 -32.94 -6.08
N ILE A 20 -5.07 -33.15 -6.22
CA ILE A 20 -5.76 -34.42 -5.97
C ILE A 20 -6.26 -34.96 -7.31
N ASP A 21 -5.86 -36.19 -7.65
CA ASP A 21 -6.19 -36.79 -8.97
C ASP A 21 -7.66 -37.25 -9.07
N ASN A 22 -8.37 -37.34 -7.94
CA ASN A 22 -9.76 -37.76 -7.85
C ASN A 22 -10.73 -36.57 -8.01
N CYS A 23 -11.71 -36.71 -8.91
CA CYS A 23 -12.81 -35.73 -9.06
C CYS A 23 -13.71 -35.63 -7.81
N PHE A 24 -13.66 -36.61 -6.90
CA PHE A 24 -14.31 -36.59 -5.59
C PHE A 24 -13.29 -36.36 -4.48
N TYR A 25 -12.45 -35.33 -4.61
CA TYR A 25 -11.38 -35.00 -3.67
C TYR A 25 -11.83 -34.91 -2.20
N GLY A 26 -13.11 -34.59 -1.93
CA GLY A 26 -13.66 -34.60 -0.57
C GLY A 26 -13.61 -35.98 0.12
N GLU A 27 -13.67 -37.07 -0.64
CA GLU A 27 -13.53 -38.44 -0.12
C GLU A 27 -12.08 -38.74 0.27
N ASP A 28 -11.12 -38.42 -0.60
CA ASP A 28 -9.69 -38.57 -0.31
C ASP A 28 -9.28 -37.74 0.92
N ILE A 29 -9.79 -36.51 1.03
CA ILE A 29 -9.52 -35.64 2.17
C ILE A 29 -10.15 -36.21 3.45
N PHE A 30 -11.39 -36.70 3.39
CA PHE A 30 -12.04 -37.35 4.51
C PHE A 30 -11.23 -38.54 5.02
N GLU A 31 -10.80 -39.42 4.10
CA GLU A 31 -10.01 -40.60 4.40
C GLU A 31 -8.70 -40.24 5.10
N ASN A 32 -7.98 -39.25 4.57
CA ASN A 32 -6.73 -38.76 5.16
C ASN A 32 -6.92 -38.20 6.57
N ILE A 33 -8.07 -37.59 6.88
CA ILE A 33 -8.37 -37.08 8.23
C ILE A 33 -8.64 -38.24 9.21
N ILE A 34 -9.41 -39.25 8.81
CA ILE A 34 -9.81 -40.33 9.74
C ILE A 34 -8.77 -41.44 9.90
N SER A 35 -7.88 -41.62 8.91
CA SER A 35 -6.94 -42.76 8.87
C SER A 35 -5.97 -42.81 10.04
N GLY A 36 -5.51 -41.66 10.55
CA GLY A 36 -4.61 -41.57 11.71
C GLY A 36 -5.29 -41.78 13.07
N LYS A 37 -6.63 -41.86 13.11
CA LYS A 37 -7.45 -42.07 14.32
C LYS A 37 -7.22 -41.04 15.43
N GLU A 38 -6.65 -39.88 15.14
CA GLU A 38 -6.48 -38.79 16.11
C GLU A 38 -7.84 -38.23 16.52
N VAL A 39 -8.74 -38.03 15.56
CA VAL A 39 -10.12 -37.57 15.79
C VAL A 39 -10.87 -38.46 16.77
N ALA A 40 -10.63 -39.78 16.72
CA ALA A 40 -11.26 -40.75 17.62
C ALA A 40 -10.73 -40.72 19.06
N LYS A 41 -9.58 -40.05 19.27
CA LYS A 41 -8.98 -39.87 20.60
C LYS A 41 -9.31 -38.50 21.18
N ASN A 42 -10.06 -37.65 20.45
CA ASN A 42 -10.49 -36.36 20.96
C ASN A 42 -11.48 -36.57 22.12
N GLY A 43 -11.25 -35.91 23.24
CA GLY A 43 -12.08 -36.12 24.44
C GLY A 43 -13.48 -35.52 24.39
N ASN A 44 -13.88 -34.92 23.27
CA ASN A 44 -15.19 -34.31 23.05
C ASN A 44 -15.68 -34.65 21.64
N LYS A 45 -16.99 -34.61 21.44
CA LYS A 45 -17.60 -34.64 20.10
C LYS A 45 -17.03 -33.52 19.23
N ILE A 46 -16.50 -33.87 18.06
CA ILE A 46 -16.08 -32.93 17.02
C ILE A 46 -17.24 -32.79 16.03
N VAL A 47 -17.63 -31.55 15.71
CA VAL A 47 -18.55 -31.33 14.58
C VAL A 47 -17.74 -30.92 13.35
N VAL A 48 -18.06 -31.56 12.21
CA VAL A 48 -17.30 -31.38 10.98
C VAL A 48 -18.17 -30.76 9.89
N SER A 49 -17.65 -29.68 9.33
CA SER A 49 -18.21 -29.04 8.14
C SER A 49 -17.16 -29.03 7.03
N SER A 50 -17.56 -29.12 5.77
CA SER A 50 -16.61 -29.04 4.66
C SER A 50 -17.23 -28.43 3.41
N GLY A 51 -16.39 -27.84 2.57
CA GLY A 51 -16.84 -27.23 1.33
C GLY A 51 -15.73 -26.51 0.57
N ASP A 52 -16.08 -26.12 -0.64
CA ASP A 52 -15.24 -25.31 -1.52
C ASP A 52 -15.25 -23.85 -1.08
N ILE A 53 -14.08 -23.21 -1.09
CA ILE A 53 -13.97 -21.77 -0.89
C ILE A 53 -13.98 -21.10 -2.25
N PHE A 54 -15.07 -20.42 -2.60
CA PHE A 54 -15.27 -19.77 -3.92
C PHE A 54 -14.70 -18.34 -4.03
N SER A 55 -14.10 -17.81 -2.96
CA SER A 55 -13.52 -16.47 -2.99
C SER A 55 -12.25 -16.46 -3.84
N LYS A 56 -12.27 -15.75 -4.98
CA LYS A 56 -11.10 -15.73 -5.88
C LYS A 56 -9.84 -15.14 -5.26
N GLU A 57 -10.00 -14.23 -4.29
CA GLU A 57 -8.89 -13.57 -3.61
C GLU A 57 -8.00 -14.55 -2.83
N ILE A 58 -8.57 -15.64 -2.30
CA ILE A 58 -7.81 -16.63 -1.51
C ILE A 58 -6.80 -17.40 -2.38
N TYR A 59 -7.03 -17.48 -3.69
CA TYR A 59 -6.12 -18.15 -4.63
C TYR A 59 -4.90 -17.29 -4.97
N ASP A 60 -5.06 -15.97 -4.91
CA ASP A 60 -3.99 -15.01 -5.10
C ASP A 60 -3.20 -14.80 -3.82
N ASP A 61 -3.89 -14.77 -2.68
CA ASP A 61 -3.31 -14.51 -1.37
C ASP A 61 -4.19 -15.07 -0.25
N ILE A 62 -3.71 -16.15 0.38
CA ILE A 62 -4.41 -16.82 1.47
C ILE A 62 -4.28 -16.08 2.81
N LEU A 63 -3.31 -15.18 2.95
CA LEU A 63 -2.96 -14.57 4.24
C LEU A 63 -4.13 -13.76 4.85
N PRO A 64 -4.92 -12.99 4.08
CA PRO A 64 -6.13 -12.33 4.56
C PRO A 64 -7.23 -13.27 5.05
N PHE A 65 -7.17 -14.56 4.73
CA PHE A 65 -8.18 -15.55 5.12
C PHE A 65 -7.79 -16.31 6.40
N ILE A 66 -6.52 -16.30 6.80
CA ILE A 66 -6.00 -17.12 7.91
C ILE A 66 -5.69 -16.31 9.18
N ILE A 67 -5.83 -16.90 10.36
CA ILE A 67 -5.36 -16.33 11.61
C ILE A 67 -3.97 -16.90 11.92
N ARG A 68 -2.97 -16.01 12.02
CA ARG A 68 -1.56 -16.36 12.30
C ARG A 68 -1.30 -16.45 13.81
N ASP A 69 -1.86 -17.47 14.44
CA ASP A 69 -1.63 -17.81 15.85
C ASP A 69 -0.84 -19.13 15.98
N GLU A 70 -0.71 -19.65 17.21
CA GLU A 70 0.01 -20.90 17.48
C GLU A 70 -0.55 -22.13 16.75
N LEU A 71 -1.81 -22.11 16.29
CA LEU A 71 -2.43 -23.19 15.52
C LEU A 71 -2.13 -23.08 14.02
N CYS A 72 -1.87 -21.88 13.51
CA CYS A 72 -1.55 -21.68 12.10
C CYS A 72 -0.32 -22.47 11.67
N SER A 73 -0.43 -23.17 10.54
CA SER A 73 0.68 -23.88 9.90
C SER A 73 0.81 -23.56 8.41
N ILE A 74 -0.07 -22.70 7.91
CA ILE A 74 -0.08 -22.19 6.54
C ILE A 74 1.03 -21.16 6.41
N GLU A 75 1.96 -21.46 5.52
CA GLU A 75 3.08 -20.59 5.18
C GLU A 75 2.73 -19.75 3.95
N LYS A 76 3.43 -18.62 3.78
CA LYS A 76 3.29 -17.81 2.58
C LYS A 76 3.87 -18.59 1.39
N GLU A 77 3.02 -18.93 0.43
CA GLU A 77 3.45 -19.46 -0.87
C GLU A 77 3.62 -18.32 -1.89
N ASN A 78 4.70 -18.38 -2.68
CA ASN A 78 4.94 -17.46 -3.80
C ASN A 78 4.35 -17.99 -5.12
N THR A 79 3.61 -19.09 -5.06
CA THR A 79 2.98 -19.76 -6.21
C THR A 79 1.48 -19.82 -5.99
N ARG A 80 0.71 -19.58 -7.05
CA ARG A 80 -0.75 -19.77 -7.02
C ARG A 80 -1.10 -21.24 -6.83
N TYR A 81 -2.16 -21.49 -6.07
CA TYR A 81 -2.78 -22.81 -5.94
C TYR A 81 -3.32 -23.30 -7.29
N LYS A 82 -3.33 -24.62 -7.50
CA LYS A 82 -3.64 -25.22 -8.82
C LYS A 82 -5.14 -25.15 -9.16
N ASP A 83 -6.00 -25.31 -8.17
CA ASP A 83 -7.45 -25.28 -8.36
C ASP A 83 -8.15 -24.72 -7.10
N ILE A 84 -9.44 -25.02 -6.93
CA ILE A 84 -10.27 -24.58 -5.81
C ILE A 84 -9.67 -25.06 -4.47
N ILE A 85 -9.65 -24.16 -3.49
CA ILE A 85 -9.28 -24.50 -2.12
C ILE A 85 -10.48 -25.12 -1.43
N TYR A 86 -10.34 -26.36 -0.98
CA TYR A 86 -11.32 -27.06 -0.19
C TYR A 86 -10.96 -26.95 1.29
N GLY A 87 -11.95 -26.67 2.13
CA GLY A 87 -11.76 -26.58 3.57
C GLY A 87 -12.52 -27.65 4.34
N VAL A 88 -11.92 -28.12 5.44
CA VAL A 88 -12.58 -28.94 6.46
C VAL A 88 -12.48 -28.23 7.79
N LEU A 89 -13.63 -27.87 8.34
CA LEU A 89 -13.79 -27.22 9.62
C LEU A 89 -14.02 -28.25 10.71
N LEU A 90 -13.20 -28.19 11.76
CA LEU A 90 -13.30 -29.03 12.95
C LEU A 90 -13.64 -28.15 14.15
N GLU A 91 -14.86 -28.29 14.66
CA GLU A 91 -15.32 -27.62 15.87
C GLU A 91 -15.18 -28.53 17.09
N ASP A 92 -14.86 -27.96 18.25
CA ASP A 92 -14.65 -28.69 19.51
C ASP A 92 -13.51 -29.73 19.45
N ILE A 93 -12.54 -29.50 18.57
CA ILE A 93 -11.29 -30.26 18.58
C ILE A 93 -10.34 -29.71 19.65
N SER A 94 -9.63 -30.59 20.35
CA SER A 94 -8.59 -30.15 21.29
C SER A 94 -7.37 -29.62 20.55
N PHE A 95 -6.71 -28.60 21.12
CA PHE A 95 -5.46 -28.03 20.56
C PHE A 95 -4.43 -29.11 20.21
N LYS A 96 -4.26 -30.10 21.10
CA LYS A 96 -3.32 -31.21 20.91
C LYS A 96 -3.69 -32.05 19.70
N THR A 97 -4.95 -32.50 19.62
CA THR A 97 -5.43 -33.32 18.50
C THR A 97 -5.32 -32.58 17.18
N ALA A 98 -5.66 -31.28 17.15
CA ALA A 98 -5.54 -30.45 15.96
C ALA A 98 -4.09 -30.41 15.43
N LYS A 99 -3.10 -30.21 16.32
CA LYS A 99 -1.67 -30.22 15.94
C LYS A 99 -1.16 -31.60 15.51
N GLU A 100 -1.62 -32.67 16.13
CA GLU A 100 -1.28 -34.04 15.71
C GLU A 100 -1.78 -34.31 14.28
N ILE A 101 -3.03 -33.93 13.97
CA ILE A 101 -3.59 -34.05 12.62
C ILE A 101 -2.81 -33.19 11.62
N ASP A 102 -2.61 -31.91 11.93
CA ASP A 102 -1.90 -30.95 11.08
C ASP A 102 -0.50 -31.44 10.72
N THR A 103 0.27 -31.92 11.72
CA THR A 103 1.62 -32.45 11.50
C THR A 103 1.60 -33.67 10.59
N ARG A 104 0.72 -34.65 10.88
CA ARG A 104 0.66 -35.88 10.09
C ARG A 104 0.27 -35.61 8.64
N ILE A 105 -0.83 -34.88 8.42
CA ILE A 105 -1.33 -34.64 7.07
C ILE A 105 -0.32 -33.83 6.25
N LYS A 106 0.43 -32.89 6.87
CA LYS A 106 1.51 -32.14 6.20
C LYS A 106 2.63 -33.05 5.71
N ASP A 107 2.92 -34.15 6.41
CA ASP A 107 3.92 -35.13 5.98
C ASP A 107 3.38 -36.14 4.95
N GLU A 108 2.09 -36.47 5.01
CA GLU A 108 1.49 -37.59 4.25
C GLU A 108 0.77 -37.15 2.96
N PHE A 109 0.23 -35.93 2.91
CA PHE A 109 -0.71 -35.53 1.86
C PHE A 109 -0.30 -34.24 1.12
N PRO A 110 0.29 -34.34 -0.09
CA PRO A 110 0.83 -33.20 -0.83
C PRO A 110 -0.17 -32.09 -1.19
N ALA A 111 -1.47 -32.40 -1.19
CA ALA A 111 -2.53 -31.43 -1.45
C ALA A 111 -2.87 -30.57 -0.23
N TYR A 112 -2.41 -30.93 0.97
CA TYR A 112 -2.65 -30.18 2.18
C TYR A 112 -1.84 -28.87 2.19
N ILE A 113 -2.54 -27.76 2.39
CA ILE A 113 -1.96 -26.41 2.47
C ILE A 113 -1.53 -26.13 3.92
N GLY A 114 -2.38 -26.49 4.88
CA GLY A 114 -2.15 -26.27 6.29
C GLY A 114 -3.43 -26.01 7.09
N MET A 115 -3.24 -25.66 8.35
CA MET A 115 -4.29 -25.38 9.32
C MET A 115 -4.32 -23.89 9.68
N THR A 116 -5.52 -23.37 9.95
CA THR A 116 -5.69 -22.06 10.59
C THR A 116 -6.80 -22.11 11.65
N SER A 117 -6.69 -21.28 12.69
CA SER A 117 -7.76 -21.11 13.66
C SER A 117 -8.89 -20.25 13.09
N ILE A 118 -10.08 -20.41 13.67
CA ILE A 118 -11.26 -19.62 13.32
C ILE A 118 -11.62 -18.68 14.47
N ASP A 119 -11.72 -17.38 14.15
CA ASP A 119 -12.39 -16.41 15.01
C ASP A 119 -13.87 -16.33 14.62
N TYR A 120 -14.69 -17.04 15.39
CA TYR A 120 -16.13 -17.10 15.14
C TYR A 120 -16.83 -15.74 15.33
N ASN A 121 -16.20 -14.77 16.00
CA ASN A 121 -16.74 -13.42 16.19
C ASN A 121 -16.30 -12.45 15.08
N SER A 122 -15.40 -12.86 14.19
CA SER A 122 -14.89 -11.98 13.14
C SER A 122 -16.03 -11.58 12.19
N LYS A 123 -16.04 -10.28 11.86
CA LYS A 123 -16.96 -9.72 10.87
C LYS A 123 -16.28 -9.40 9.55
N ASP A 124 -15.00 -9.78 9.39
CA ASP A 124 -14.32 -9.70 8.10
C ASP A 124 -14.84 -10.83 7.20
N PRO A 125 -15.45 -10.54 6.04
CA PRO A 125 -15.96 -11.57 5.13
C PRO A 125 -14.89 -12.62 4.75
N ARG A 126 -13.61 -12.22 4.66
CA ARG A 126 -12.50 -13.12 4.32
C ARG A 126 -12.21 -14.12 5.44
N LYS A 127 -12.47 -13.78 6.71
CA LYS A 127 -12.32 -14.70 7.87
C LYS A 127 -13.58 -15.54 8.13
N GLN A 128 -14.67 -15.27 7.40
CA GLN A 128 -15.95 -15.97 7.53
C GLN A 128 -16.16 -17.05 6.46
N PHE A 129 -15.13 -17.40 5.66
CA PHE A 129 -15.26 -18.38 4.56
C PHE A 129 -15.90 -19.71 5.01
N TRP A 130 -15.60 -20.14 6.23
CA TRP A 130 -16.09 -21.39 6.83
C TRP A 130 -17.62 -21.44 6.98
N LYS A 131 -18.30 -20.28 7.02
CA LYS A 131 -19.77 -20.21 7.13
C LYS A 131 -20.48 -20.75 5.89
N SER A 132 -19.79 -20.83 4.75
CA SER A 132 -20.30 -21.44 3.52
C SER A 132 -20.18 -22.97 3.49
N PHE A 133 -19.49 -23.57 4.46
CA PHE A 133 -19.28 -25.01 4.48
C PHE A 133 -20.52 -25.77 4.89
N ILE A 134 -20.73 -26.92 4.27
CA ILE A 134 -21.84 -27.82 4.57
C ILE A 134 -21.46 -28.58 5.84
N ARG A 135 -22.31 -28.48 6.86
CA ARG A 135 -22.19 -29.22 8.11
C ARG A 135 -22.65 -30.65 7.88
N ARG A 136 -21.74 -31.63 7.87
CA ARG A 136 -22.04 -32.99 7.35
C ARG A 136 -22.18 -34.07 8.41
N TYR A 137 -21.33 -34.06 9.42
CA TYR A 137 -21.32 -35.12 10.43
C TYR A 137 -20.63 -34.66 11.72
N SER A 138 -20.76 -35.47 12.76
CA SER A 138 -19.94 -35.37 13.97
C SER A 138 -19.18 -36.66 14.24
N ILE A 139 -18.05 -36.55 14.93
CA ILE A 139 -17.23 -37.68 15.37
C ILE A 139 -17.13 -37.64 16.89
N GLU A 140 -17.44 -38.74 17.56
CA GLU A 140 -17.22 -38.94 18.99
C GLU A 140 -16.70 -40.37 19.19
N ASP A 141 -15.51 -40.51 19.80
CA ASP A 141 -14.79 -41.78 19.87
C ASP A 141 -14.69 -42.46 18.48
N GLN A 142 -15.16 -43.70 18.33
CA GLN A 142 -15.19 -44.44 17.07
C GLN A 142 -16.57 -44.37 16.38
N MET A 143 -17.36 -43.36 16.70
CA MET A 143 -18.72 -43.17 16.19
C MET A 143 -18.77 -41.91 15.31
N ILE A 144 -19.20 -42.08 14.05
CA ILE A 144 -19.54 -40.99 13.15
C ILE A 144 -21.07 -40.90 13.08
N VAL A 145 -21.62 -39.73 13.36
CA VAL A 145 -23.05 -39.45 13.19
C VAL A 145 -23.21 -38.52 11.99
N TYR A 146 -23.70 -39.06 10.87
CA TYR A 146 -24.05 -38.30 9.68
C TYR A 146 -25.35 -37.51 9.90
N PHE A 147 -25.37 -36.29 9.36
CA PHE A 147 -26.48 -35.35 9.46
C PHE A 147 -27.38 -35.50 8.24
N GLY A 148 -28.34 -36.42 8.34
CA GLY A 148 -29.22 -36.79 7.23
C GLY A 148 -29.93 -38.10 7.48
N TYR A 149 -30.62 -38.60 6.45
CA TYR A 149 -31.41 -39.82 6.53
C TYR A 149 -30.60 -41.05 6.11
N GLU A 150 -30.87 -42.19 6.75
CA GLU A 150 -30.24 -43.47 6.37
C GLU A 150 -30.50 -43.85 4.90
N GLU A 151 -31.65 -43.46 4.36
CA GLU A 151 -32.05 -43.70 2.96
C GLU A 151 -31.20 -42.92 1.94
N GLU A 152 -30.61 -41.79 2.32
CA GLU A 152 -29.75 -40.97 1.46
C GLU A 152 -28.35 -41.59 1.33
N GLY A 153 -27.92 -42.32 2.36
CA GLY A 153 -26.60 -42.92 2.47
C GLY A 153 -25.50 -41.89 2.73
N PHE A 154 -24.54 -42.26 3.58
CA PHE A 154 -23.36 -41.45 3.81
C PHE A 154 -22.27 -41.82 2.80
N ILE A 155 -21.91 -40.88 1.92
CA ILE A 155 -20.93 -41.13 0.83
C ILE A 155 -19.57 -41.63 1.34
N PHE A 156 -19.18 -41.31 2.59
CA PHE A 156 -17.92 -41.76 3.18
C PHE A 156 -18.06 -43.01 4.09
N GLU A 157 -19.21 -43.68 4.09
CA GLU A 157 -19.50 -44.80 5.00
C GLU A 157 -18.55 -45.99 4.83
N SER A 158 -18.18 -46.32 3.58
CA SER A 158 -17.25 -47.43 3.29
C SER A 158 -15.88 -47.18 3.92
N ASN A 159 -15.30 -46.00 3.67
CA ASN A 159 -13.98 -45.62 4.15
C ASN A 159 -14.01 -45.51 5.69
N ALA A 160 -15.07 -44.92 6.26
CA ALA A 160 -15.25 -44.87 7.71
C ALA A 160 -15.17 -46.26 8.37
N LYS A 161 -15.90 -47.25 7.81
CA LYS A 161 -15.90 -48.63 8.32
C LYS A 161 -14.54 -49.31 8.17
N GLU A 162 -13.83 -49.07 7.06
CA GLU A 162 -12.48 -49.61 6.82
C GLU A 162 -11.49 -49.17 7.92
N TYR A 163 -11.55 -47.91 8.34
CA TYR A 163 -10.72 -47.38 9.42
C TYR A 163 -11.25 -47.67 10.84
N GLY A 164 -12.35 -48.43 10.95
CA GLY A 164 -12.89 -48.94 12.21
C GLY A 164 -13.90 -48.02 12.89
N PHE A 165 -14.47 -47.05 12.17
CA PHE A 165 -15.57 -46.23 12.65
C PHE A 165 -16.92 -46.92 12.41
N ARG A 166 -17.85 -46.69 13.33
CA ARG A 166 -19.27 -46.98 13.12
C ARG A 166 -19.94 -45.74 12.57
N VAL A 167 -20.97 -45.91 11.74
CA VAL A 167 -21.76 -44.81 11.17
C VAL A 167 -23.20 -44.92 11.67
N SER A 168 -23.77 -43.80 12.12
CA SER A 168 -25.17 -43.63 12.49
C SER A 168 -25.72 -42.39 11.82
N TYR A 169 -27.03 -42.28 11.77
CA TYR A 169 -27.76 -41.19 11.15
C TYR A 169 -28.55 -40.45 12.23
N ASP A 170 -28.56 -39.12 12.19
CA ASP A 170 -29.42 -38.36 13.09
C ASP A 170 -30.89 -38.32 12.64
N ASN A 171 -31.15 -38.66 11.37
CA ASN A 171 -32.49 -38.74 10.76
C ASN A 171 -33.30 -37.46 10.94
N PHE A 172 -32.61 -36.32 10.95
CA PHE A 172 -33.23 -35.01 10.97
C PHE A 172 -33.17 -34.37 9.57
N PRO A 173 -34.18 -33.55 9.21
CA PRO A 173 -34.15 -32.78 7.97
C PRO A 173 -32.97 -31.79 7.96
N ASP A 174 -32.69 -31.17 6.80
CA ASP A 174 -31.74 -30.07 6.74
C ASP A 174 -32.20 -28.93 7.69
N ASP A 175 -31.25 -28.31 8.38
CA ASP A 175 -31.56 -27.19 9.26
C ASP A 175 -32.09 -25.99 8.46
N LEU A 176 -31.74 -25.86 7.17
CA LEU A 176 -32.24 -24.82 6.26
C LEU A 176 -33.69 -25.04 5.82
N ASP A 177 -34.15 -26.30 5.79
CA ASP A 177 -35.54 -26.64 5.42
C ASP A 177 -36.53 -26.36 6.56
N CYS A 178 -36.04 -25.95 7.73
CA CYS A 178 -36.84 -25.69 8.92
C CYS A 178 -37.02 -24.18 9.14
N GLU A 179 -37.92 -23.52 8.38
CA GLU A 179 -38.12 -22.06 8.34
C GLU A 179 -38.30 -21.35 9.71
N GLU A 180 -38.72 -22.06 10.77
CA GLU A 180 -38.99 -21.48 12.10
C GLU A 180 -37.93 -21.80 13.17
N LYS A 181 -36.84 -22.48 12.79
CA LYS A 181 -35.94 -23.08 13.78
C LYS A 181 -34.78 -22.14 14.15
N GLN A 182 -34.78 -21.67 15.39
CA GLN A 182 -33.70 -20.82 15.91
C GLN A 182 -32.41 -21.62 16.22
N TYR A 183 -32.55 -22.83 16.75
CA TYR A 183 -31.44 -23.67 17.21
C TYR A 183 -31.18 -24.85 16.28
N LEU A 184 -29.91 -25.19 16.06
CA LEU A 184 -29.51 -26.42 15.36
C LEU A 184 -29.96 -27.65 16.15
N PHE A 185 -30.14 -28.80 15.48
CA PHE A 185 -30.34 -30.07 16.20
C PHE A 185 -29.17 -30.35 17.16
N SER A 186 -29.43 -30.91 18.34
CA SER A 186 -28.40 -31.12 19.37
C SER A 186 -27.23 -31.99 18.90
N THR A 187 -27.49 -32.93 17.98
CA THR A 187 -26.48 -33.74 17.28
C THR A 187 -25.51 -32.86 16.49
N ARG A 188 -26.01 -31.77 15.90
CA ARG A 188 -25.29 -30.82 15.03
C ARG A 188 -24.68 -29.64 15.79
N GLN A 189 -25.09 -29.37 17.03
CA GLN A 189 -24.51 -28.27 17.84
C GLN A 189 -23.07 -28.56 18.29
N SER A 190 -22.26 -27.49 18.39
CA SER A 190 -20.95 -27.46 19.04
C SER A 190 -20.95 -26.48 20.22
N SER A 191 -19.84 -26.35 20.94
CA SER A 191 -19.67 -25.36 21.99
C SER A 191 -19.68 -23.92 21.45
N TYR A 192 -19.32 -23.74 20.18
CA TYR A 192 -19.27 -22.46 19.48
C TYR A 192 -20.59 -22.11 18.77
N ILE A 193 -21.19 -23.10 18.09
CA ILE A 193 -22.34 -22.90 17.20
C ILE A 193 -23.54 -23.69 17.70
N LYS A 194 -24.60 -22.96 18.08
CA LYS A 194 -25.85 -23.51 18.58
C LYS A 194 -27.07 -23.04 17.80
N GLU A 195 -27.00 -21.84 17.24
CA GLU A 195 -28.08 -21.18 16.51
C GLU A 195 -27.80 -21.12 15.02
N VAL A 196 -28.86 -21.21 14.20
CA VAL A 196 -28.76 -21.12 12.73
C VAL A 196 -28.21 -19.75 12.32
N SER A 197 -28.58 -18.69 13.03
CA SER A 197 -28.12 -17.31 12.79
C SER A 197 -26.60 -17.15 12.86
N GLN A 198 -25.90 -17.97 13.65
CA GLN A 198 -24.44 -17.91 13.78
C GLN A 198 -23.70 -18.38 12.52
N LEU A 199 -24.39 -19.12 11.63
CA LEU A 199 -23.87 -19.56 10.34
C LEU A 199 -24.07 -18.51 9.24
N ASN A 200 -24.84 -17.45 9.47
CA ASN A 200 -25.03 -16.39 8.49
C ASN A 200 -23.79 -15.49 8.41
N ILE A 201 -23.38 -15.16 7.18
CA ILE A 201 -22.31 -14.18 6.94
C ILE A 201 -22.78 -12.81 7.41
N GLU A 202 -21.95 -12.13 8.20
CA GLU A 202 -22.19 -10.75 8.60
C GLU A 202 -21.33 -9.80 7.77
N ASP A 203 -21.95 -8.76 7.22
CA ASP A 203 -21.24 -7.67 6.55
C ASP A 203 -20.63 -6.72 7.61
N GLY A 204 -19.33 -6.88 7.86
CA GLY A 204 -18.57 -6.03 8.78
C GLY A 204 -17.43 -5.26 8.11
N LYS A 205 -16.72 -4.48 8.93
CA LYS A 205 -15.47 -3.85 8.48
C LYS A 205 -14.40 -4.93 8.35
N SER A 206 -13.71 -4.92 7.21
CA SER A 206 -12.48 -5.69 6.99
C SER A 206 -11.44 -5.36 8.07
N ASP A 207 -10.77 -6.40 8.57
CA ASP A 207 -9.67 -6.25 9.51
C ASP A 207 -8.48 -5.55 8.87
N SER A 208 -7.60 -4.99 9.70
CA SER A 208 -6.39 -4.27 9.26
C SER A 208 -5.41 -5.08 8.39
N ASP A 209 -5.57 -6.40 8.28
CA ASP A 209 -4.78 -7.24 7.38
C ASP A 209 -5.28 -7.06 5.95
N ARG A 210 -4.69 -6.06 5.27
CA ARG A 210 -4.86 -5.88 3.83
C ARG A 210 -4.27 -7.06 3.08
N GLY A 211 -4.93 -7.49 2.01
CA GLY A 211 -4.35 -8.44 1.07
C GLY A 211 -3.22 -7.84 0.26
N ILE A 212 -2.34 -8.67 -0.28
CA ILE A 212 -1.16 -8.21 -1.03
C ILE A 212 -1.55 -7.38 -2.26
N LEU A 213 -2.68 -7.70 -2.91
CA LEU A 213 -3.22 -6.93 -4.03
C LEU A 213 -3.78 -5.58 -3.58
N GLU A 214 -4.50 -5.53 -2.46
CA GLU A 214 -4.98 -4.28 -1.89
C GLU A 214 -3.81 -3.37 -1.51
N MET A 215 -2.76 -3.95 -0.91
CA MET A 215 -1.50 -3.27 -0.65
C MET A 215 -0.86 -2.78 -1.94
N ASN A 216 -0.80 -3.59 -3.00
CA ASN A 216 -0.26 -3.17 -4.29
C ASN A 216 -0.94 -1.88 -4.81
N PHE A 217 -2.28 -1.88 -4.88
CA PHE A 217 -3.04 -0.74 -5.40
C PHE A 217 -2.99 0.50 -4.51
N ALA A 218 -2.86 0.32 -3.19
CA ALA A 218 -2.73 1.45 -2.26
C ALA A 218 -1.31 2.02 -2.27
N LEU A 219 -0.30 1.17 -2.16
CA LEU A 219 1.09 1.58 -1.98
C LEU A 219 1.70 2.13 -3.27
N VAL A 220 1.27 1.69 -4.46
CA VAL A 220 1.75 2.27 -5.74
C VAL A 220 1.45 3.77 -5.81
N LYS A 221 0.26 4.18 -5.35
CA LYS A 221 -0.14 5.60 -5.28
C LYS A 221 0.70 6.35 -4.25
N GLU A 222 1.00 5.71 -3.12
CA GLU A 222 1.81 6.29 -2.05
C GLU A 222 3.27 6.53 -2.49
N VAL A 223 3.86 5.62 -3.29
CA VAL A 223 5.19 5.80 -3.89
C VAL A 223 5.18 7.02 -4.81
N GLU A 224 4.19 7.13 -5.69
CA GLU A 224 4.08 8.27 -6.61
C GLU A 224 3.92 9.60 -5.86
N ILE A 225 3.01 9.65 -4.88
CA ILE A 225 2.82 10.82 -4.02
C ILE A 225 4.13 11.20 -3.33
N ALA A 226 4.87 10.23 -2.78
CA ALA A 226 6.16 10.48 -2.14
C ALA A 226 7.15 11.15 -3.11
N GLY A 227 7.26 10.65 -4.35
CA GLY A 227 8.11 11.23 -5.38
C GLY A 227 7.72 12.68 -5.72
N VAL A 228 6.42 12.96 -5.84
CA VAL A 228 5.91 14.32 -6.05
C VAL A 228 6.27 15.25 -4.88
N GLN A 229 6.12 14.79 -3.63
CA GLN A 229 6.49 15.58 -2.45
C GLN A 229 7.99 15.87 -2.41
N ILE A 230 8.82 14.88 -2.71
CA ILE A 230 10.28 15.06 -2.77
C ILE A 230 10.65 16.06 -3.87
N TRP A 231 10.02 15.99 -5.05
CA TRP A 231 10.26 16.97 -6.11
C TRP A 231 9.87 18.38 -5.68
N LYS A 232 8.69 18.56 -5.07
CA LYS A 232 8.25 19.85 -4.52
C LYS A 232 9.22 20.41 -3.48
N ALA A 233 9.84 19.55 -2.67
CA ALA A 233 10.86 19.99 -1.72
C ALA A 233 12.07 20.64 -2.41
N ILE A 234 12.43 20.16 -3.60
CA ILE A 234 13.52 20.74 -4.42
C ILE A 234 13.11 22.06 -5.06
N GLU A 235 11.86 22.15 -5.53
CA GLU A 235 11.32 23.40 -6.07
C GLU A 235 11.25 24.49 -4.99
N ASP A 236 10.82 24.14 -3.78
CA ASP A 236 10.72 25.10 -2.67
C ASP A 236 12.10 25.54 -2.17
N ILE A 237 13.07 24.62 -2.02
CA ILE A 237 14.41 25.02 -1.57
C ILE A 237 15.10 25.92 -2.59
N SER A 238 14.82 25.77 -3.89
CA SER A 238 15.44 26.59 -4.94
C SER A 238 15.08 28.07 -4.79
N ARG A 239 13.84 28.37 -4.37
CA ARG A 239 13.29 29.71 -4.15
C ARG A 239 13.82 30.38 -2.88
N SER A 240 14.33 29.58 -1.95
CA SER A 240 14.88 30.07 -0.69
C SER A 240 16.26 30.70 -0.88
N ARG A 241 16.59 31.77 -0.13
CA ARG A 241 17.95 32.32 -0.08
C ARG A 241 18.62 31.94 1.24
N ILE A 242 19.64 31.07 1.16
CA ILE A 242 20.34 30.52 2.31
C ILE A 242 21.68 31.24 2.47
N ILE A 243 21.71 32.22 3.37
CA ILE A 243 22.92 32.99 3.70
C ILE A 243 23.57 32.35 4.93
N LYS A 244 24.89 32.48 5.10
CA LYS A 244 25.62 31.92 6.25
C LYS A 244 25.34 32.66 7.57
N ASP A 245 25.39 33.99 7.54
CA ASP A 245 25.41 34.85 8.74
C ASP A 245 24.30 35.94 8.74
N ASN A 246 23.13 35.67 8.15
CA ASN A 246 22.01 36.64 8.09
C ASN A 246 20.65 35.98 8.39
N ASN A 247 19.81 36.65 9.16
CA ASN A 247 18.51 36.15 9.60
C ASN A 247 17.31 36.76 8.86
N ASN A 248 17.53 37.69 7.93
CA ASN A 248 16.48 38.23 7.05
C ASN A 248 16.25 37.29 5.85
N LEU A 249 15.19 36.49 5.91
CA LEU A 249 14.77 35.60 4.83
C LEU A 249 13.28 35.30 4.88
N VAL A 250 12.72 34.93 3.73
CA VAL A 250 11.41 34.30 3.64
C VAL A 250 11.56 32.84 4.06
N ILE A 251 10.96 32.49 5.21
CA ILE A 251 11.16 31.19 5.89
C ILE A 251 10.18 30.12 5.40
N ASP A 252 9.11 30.55 4.73
CA ASP A 252 8.04 29.70 4.20
C ASP A 252 8.57 28.61 3.28
N TYR A 253 9.42 28.93 2.31
CA TYR A 253 9.95 27.98 1.34
C TYR A 253 10.94 26.99 1.95
N ILE A 254 11.75 27.40 2.93
CA ILE A 254 12.60 26.45 3.67
C ILE A 254 11.73 25.51 4.50
N PHE A 255 10.69 26.04 5.13
CA PHE A 255 9.74 25.24 5.91
C PHE A 255 9.00 24.23 5.02
N THR A 256 8.41 24.67 3.90
CA THR A 256 7.66 23.79 3.00
C THR A 256 8.58 22.76 2.36
N SER A 257 9.81 23.15 2.00
CA SER A 257 10.83 22.21 1.52
C SER A 257 11.09 21.08 2.52
N LEU A 258 11.45 21.42 3.77
CA LEU A 258 11.71 20.43 4.81
C LEU A 258 10.46 19.58 5.12
N TYR A 259 9.27 20.20 5.09
CA TYR A 259 8.01 19.49 5.32
C TYR A 259 7.69 18.46 4.24
N GLN A 260 7.79 18.85 2.97
CA GLN A 260 7.54 17.94 1.85
C GLN A 260 8.59 16.83 1.80
N ALA A 261 9.86 17.15 2.07
CA ALA A 261 10.92 16.16 2.19
C ALA A 261 10.67 15.16 3.33
N SER A 262 10.32 15.63 4.53
CA SER A 262 9.95 14.75 5.65
C SER A 262 8.82 13.82 5.24
N GLN A 263 7.71 14.37 4.73
CA GLN A 263 6.54 13.57 4.35
C GLN A 263 6.85 12.53 3.26
N GLY A 264 7.55 12.92 2.19
CA GLY A 264 7.91 12.00 1.12
C GLY A 264 8.82 10.87 1.59
N ILE A 265 9.85 11.19 2.41
CA ILE A 265 10.73 10.18 2.98
C ILE A 265 9.99 9.28 3.99
N GLU A 266 9.10 9.84 4.81
CA GLU A 266 8.26 9.06 5.74
C GLU A 266 7.45 8.00 5.00
N ARG A 267 6.78 8.38 3.89
CA ARG A 267 5.99 7.45 3.07
C ARG A 267 6.86 6.33 2.52
N LEU A 268 8.00 6.64 1.92
CA LEU A 268 8.91 5.62 1.38
C LEU A 268 9.41 4.64 2.47
N LEU A 269 9.72 5.14 3.67
CA LEU A 269 10.10 4.31 4.81
C LEU A 269 8.95 3.37 5.23
N LYS A 270 7.73 3.89 5.33
CA LYS A 270 6.54 3.11 5.69
C LYS A 270 6.23 2.03 4.66
N ILE A 271 6.23 2.38 3.38
CA ILE A 271 6.02 1.44 2.28
C ILE A 271 7.06 0.31 2.35
N SER A 272 8.34 0.66 2.55
CA SER A 272 9.41 -0.33 2.67
C SER A 272 9.19 -1.28 3.84
N ILE A 273 8.75 -0.78 5.00
CA ILE A 273 8.49 -1.61 6.18
C ILE A 273 7.23 -2.47 5.99
N GLU A 274 6.14 -1.91 5.49
CA GLU A 274 4.90 -2.66 5.24
C GLU A 274 5.14 -3.82 4.27
N LEU A 275 5.90 -3.59 3.20
CA LEU A 275 6.30 -4.67 2.29
C LEU A 275 7.25 -5.67 2.97
N LEU A 276 8.23 -5.21 3.75
CA LEU A 276 9.20 -6.11 4.39
C LEU A 276 8.54 -7.10 5.37
N ILE A 277 7.53 -6.66 6.12
CA ILE A 277 6.88 -7.49 7.14
C ILE A 277 5.74 -8.34 6.60
N TYR A 278 5.31 -8.08 5.37
CA TYR A 278 4.10 -8.69 4.83
C TYR A 278 4.27 -10.22 4.73
N GLY A 279 3.33 -10.96 5.32
CA GLY A 279 3.36 -12.43 5.37
C GLY A 279 4.38 -13.06 6.33
N GLU A 280 5.14 -12.27 7.09
CA GLU A 280 6.23 -12.77 7.93
C GLU A 280 5.81 -12.88 9.41
N GLU A 281 5.81 -14.09 9.96
CA GLU A 281 5.38 -14.34 11.36
C GLU A 281 6.40 -13.88 12.40
N LYS A 282 7.67 -13.73 12.03
CA LYS A 282 8.74 -13.32 12.94
C LYS A 282 8.57 -11.90 13.48
N TYR A 283 7.69 -11.09 12.88
CA TYR A 283 7.51 -9.69 13.24
C TYR A 283 6.29 -9.46 14.14
N ASP A 284 6.50 -8.69 15.21
CA ASP A 284 5.46 -8.26 16.13
C ASP A 284 4.65 -7.11 15.52
N LYS A 285 3.44 -7.43 15.05
CA LYS A 285 2.53 -6.49 14.36
C LYS A 285 2.19 -5.26 15.20
N GLU A 286 2.04 -5.39 16.53
CA GLU A 286 1.76 -4.22 17.38
C GLU A 286 2.96 -3.28 17.48
N LYS A 287 4.17 -3.84 17.63
CA LYS A 287 5.39 -3.03 17.66
C LYS A 287 5.62 -2.32 16.34
N VAL A 288 5.40 -3.02 15.22
CA VAL A 288 5.55 -2.41 13.89
C VAL A 288 4.49 -1.33 13.66
N ASN A 289 3.23 -1.55 14.04
CA ASN A 289 2.21 -0.51 13.98
C ASN A 289 2.60 0.73 14.79
N LYS A 290 3.09 0.56 16.02
CA LYS A 290 3.60 1.68 16.84
C LYS A 290 4.75 2.43 16.16
N LEU A 291 5.65 1.72 15.47
CA LEU A 291 6.73 2.32 14.68
C LEU A 291 6.19 3.16 13.51
N LEU A 292 5.27 2.61 12.72
CA LEU A 292 4.68 3.28 11.56
C LEU A 292 3.86 4.52 11.97
N TYR A 293 3.08 4.46 13.06
CA TYR A 293 2.27 5.60 13.52
C TYR A 293 3.05 6.60 14.39
N GLY A 294 4.24 6.25 14.86
CA GLY A 294 5.04 7.10 15.75
C GLY A 294 5.76 8.28 15.08
N HIS A 295 5.71 8.39 13.74
CA HIS A 295 6.34 9.45 12.93
C HIS A 295 7.86 9.64 13.12
N SER A 296 8.55 8.64 13.69
CA SER A 296 10.00 8.67 13.89
C SER A 296 10.73 8.14 12.66
N HIS A 297 11.16 9.05 11.79
CA HIS A 297 11.89 8.71 10.56
C HIS A 297 13.19 7.97 10.89
N SER A 298 13.92 8.42 11.91
CA SER A 298 15.15 7.79 12.37
C SER A 298 14.94 6.35 12.85
N ALA A 299 13.85 6.09 13.59
CA ALA A 299 13.55 4.75 14.07
C ALA A 299 13.17 3.81 12.92
N MET A 300 12.41 4.28 11.94
CA MET A 300 12.09 3.50 10.73
C MET A 300 13.35 3.21 9.89
N LEU A 301 14.25 4.19 9.76
CA LEU A 301 15.52 4.00 9.07
C LEU A 301 16.42 2.99 9.79
N GLU A 302 16.52 3.09 11.12
CA GLU A 302 17.28 2.17 11.96
C GLU A 302 16.72 0.76 11.85
N TYR A 303 15.39 0.60 11.87
CA TYR A 303 14.72 -0.68 11.68
C TYR A 303 15.14 -1.35 10.36
N LEU A 304 15.04 -0.64 9.23
CA LEU A 304 15.45 -1.18 7.91
C LEU A 304 16.96 -1.45 7.81
N THR A 305 17.78 -0.65 8.49
CA THR A 305 19.25 -0.84 8.52
C THR A 305 19.62 -2.08 9.34
N ASN A 306 18.95 -2.30 10.47
CA ASN A 306 19.20 -3.45 11.36
C ASN A 306 18.76 -4.77 10.71
N GLU A 307 17.70 -4.75 9.92
CA GLU A 307 17.29 -5.86 9.05
C GLU A 307 18.25 -6.08 7.85
N ARG A 308 19.30 -5.25 7.73
CA ARG A 308 20.29 -5.24 6.62
C ARG A 308 19.67 -5.08 5.23
N ARG A 309 18.49 -4.47 5.16
CA ARG A 309 17.75 -4.24 3.91
C ARG A 309 18.08 -2.90 3.27
N LEU A 310 18.66 -1.96 4.02
CA LEU A 310 18.98 -0.61 3.55
C LEU A 310 20.34 -0.14 4.04
N GLU A 311 21.14 0.41 3.13
CA GLU A 311 22.41 1.03 3.45
C GLU A 311 22.45 2.49 2.95
N LEU A 312 22.67 3.42 3.88
CA LEU A 312 22.87 4.83 3.61
C LEU A 312 24.21 5.30 4.18
N LYS A 313 24.87 6.26 3.51
CA LYS A 313 26.10 6.86 4.03
C LYS A 313 25.77 7.85 5.16
N ALA A 314 26.80 8.26 5.89
CA ALA A 314 26.65 9.07 7.10
C ALA A 314 25.90 10.40 6.87
N ARG A 315 26.08 11.03 5.70
CA ARG A 315 25.40 12.30 5.38
C ARG A 315 23.91 12.10 5.17
N GLU A 316 23.53 11.07 4.43
CA GLU A 316 22.14 10.72 4.14
C GLU A 316 21.41 10.32 5.43
N LYS A 317 22.06 9.52 6.30
CA LYS A 317 21.53 9.20 7.65
C LYS A 317 21.29 10.46 8.49
N TYR A 318 22.24 11.39 8.48
CA TYR A 318 22.12 12.64 9.21
C TYR A 318 21.01 13.55 8.67
N LEU A 319 20.78 13.58 7.35
CA LEU A 319 19.64 14.29 6.78
C LEU A 319 18.31 13.71 7.26
N VAL A 320 18.16 12.38 7.31
CA VAL A 320 16.93 11.75 7.84
C VAL A 320 16.70 12.10 9.30
N GLU A 321 17.77 12.13 10.12
CA GLU A 321 17.68 12.56 11.52
C GLU A 321 17.21 14.02 11.65
N LEU A 322 17.73 14.91 10.81
CA LEU A 322 17.33 16.30 10.75
C LEU A 322 15.86 16.45 10.35
N LEU A 323 15.40 15.72 9.33
CA LEU A 323 13.99 15.70 8.92
C LEU A 323 13.08 15.19 10.04
N SER A 324 13.53 14.20 10.82
CA SER A 324 12.82 13.72 12.02
C SER A 324 12.69 14.81 13.08
N LYS A 325 13.79 15.55 13.37
CA LYS A 325 13.80 16.68 14.30
C LYS A 325 12.87 17.82 13.83
N PHE A 326 12.93 18.16 12.55
CA PHE A 326 12.03 19.15 11.94
C PHE A 326 10.56 18.75 12.15
N TYR A 327 10.20 17.51 11.80
CA TYR A 327 8.83 17.05 11.86
C TYR A 327 8.27 17.02 13.29
N ASN A 328 9.09 16.62 14.27
CA ASN A 328 8.65 16.51 15.66
C ASN A 328 8.66 17.84 16.41
N SER A 329 9.60 18.73 16.11
CA SER A 329 9.86 19.92 16.93
C SER A 329 9.59 21.23 16.22
N ALA A 330 9.85 21.33 14.91
CA ALA A 330 9.78 22.60 14.18
C ALA A 330 8.36 22.96 13.70
N ARG A 331 7.55 21.98 13.27
CA ARG A 331 6.19 22.20 12.72
C ARG A 331 5.29 23.05 13.62
N TYR A 332 5.30 22.77 14.92
CA TYR A 332 4.47 23.48 15.89
C TYR A 332 5.25 24.43 16.80
N HIS A 333 6.56 24.60 16.55
CA HIS A 333 7.44 25.36 17.43
C HIS A 333 6.93 26.78 17.70
N ARG A 334 6.35 27.39 16.66
CA ARG A 334 5.80 28.76 16.68
C ARG A 334 4.49 28.92 17.46
N TYR A 335 3.81 27.83 17.82
CA TYR A 335 2.61 27.85 18.67
C TYR A 335 2.94 27.76 20.17
N SER A 336 4.19 27.44 20.50
CA SER A 336 4.72 27.53 21.86
C SER A 336 5.49 28.84 22.03
N TYR A 337 5.60 29.35 23.27
CA TYR A 337 6.40 30.54 23.59
C TYR A 337 7.89 30.25 23.38
N SER A 338 8.30 30.26 22.12
CA SER A 338 9.66 29.96 21.65
C SER A 338 10.40 31.25 21.33
N LYS A 339 11.68 31.33 21.71
CA LYS A 339 12.57 32.44 21.36
C LYS A 339 13.22 32.29 19.97
N ASP A 340 12.98 31.19 19.26
CA ASP A 340 13.71 30.84 18.04
C ASP A 340 12.77 30.69 16.83
N SER A 341 12.58 31.79 16.10
CA SER A 341 11.70 31.86 14.93
C SER A 341 12.31 31.33 13.62
N LEU A 342 13.54 30.81 13.65
CA LEU A 342 14.33 30.42 12.47
C LEU A 342 14.95 29.01 12.58
N LEU A 343 14.25 28.10 13.26
CA LEU A 343 14.75 26.74 13.50
C LEU A 343 15.04 25.98 12.19
N GLU A 344 14.21 26.17 11.16
CA GLU A 344 14.33 25.53 9.85
C GLU A 344 15.64 25.91 9.16
N LEU A 345 15.99 27.19 9.20
CA LEU A 345 17.25 27.71 8.67
C LEU A 345 18.45 27.18 9.46
N LYS A 346 18.33 27.09 10.79
CA LYS A 346 19.40 26.52 11.63
C LYS A 346 19.66 25.07 11.27
N LEU A 347 18.61 24.27 11.07
CA LEU A 347 18.76 22.88 10.65
C LEU A 347 19.49 22.78 9.30
N ILE A 348 19.06 23.53 8.28
CA ILE A 348 19.75 23.53 6.97
C ILE A 348 21.21 23.98 7.08
N ARG A 349 21.51 25.03 7.87
CA ARG A 349 22.89 25.47 8.12
C ARG A 349 23.71 24.42 8.86
N GLU A 350 23.11 23.71 9.82
CA GLU A 350 23.74 22.62 10.55
C GLU A 350 24.11 21.48 9.60
N PHE A 351 23.19 21.12 8.70
CA PHE A 351 23.42 20.18 7.61
C PHE A 351 24.59 20.61 6.73
N ALA A 352 24.65 21.90 6.42
CA ALA A 352 25.64 22.53 5.54
C ALA A 352 26.88 23.09 6.25
N LYS A 353 27.14 22.73 7.51
CA LYS A 353 28.22 23.33 8.31
C LYS A 353 29.62 23.18 7.72
N HIS A 354 29.82 22.20 6.85
CA HIS A 354 31.10 21.91 6.21
C HIS A 354 31.26 22.55 4.81
N VAL A 355 30.22 23.24 4.31
CA VAL A 355 30.29 23.94 3.02
C VAL A 355 31.14 25.20 3.17
N LYS A 356 32.18 25.30 2.32
CA LYS A 356 33.14 26.42 2.29
C LYS A 356 33.09 27.22 0.97
N ASP A 357 32.15 26.89 0.09
CA ASP A 357 32.02 27.51 -1.22
C ASP A 357 31.75 29.02 -1.12
N GLU A 358 32.28 29.79 -2.08
CA GLU A 358 32.00 31.23 -2.19
C GLU A 358 30.51 31.45 -2.50
N ASN A 359 29.92 30.61 -3.34
CA ASN A 359 28.48 30.54 -3.55
C ASN A 359 27.82 29.55 -2.58
N TYR A 360 27.82 29.92 -1.30
CA TYR A 360 27.31 29.08 -0.23
C TYR A 360 25.88 28.57 -0.47
N ASP A 361 24.96 29.44 -0.91
CA ASP A 361 23.55 29.12 -1.15
C ASP A 361 23.39 27.96 -2.14
N ASP A 362 24.00 28.09 -3.31
CA ASP A 362 23.94 27.10 -4.38
C ASP A 362 24.60 25.78 -3.96
N ALA A 363 25.74 25.86 -3.27
CA ALA A 363 26.44 24.69 -2.77
C ALA A 363 25.62 23.91 -1.72
N VAL A 364 24.86 24.58 -0.82
CA VAL A 364 23.98 23.84 0.10
C VAL A 364 22.78 23.23 -0.62
N LYS A 365 22.20 23.91 -1.62
CA LYS A 365 21.09 23.38 -2.43
C LYS A 365 21.50 22.13 -3.20
N HIS A 366 22.68 22.13 -3.83
CA HIS A 366 23.26 20.92 -4.45
C HIS A 366 23.50 19.81 -3.42
N MET A 367 24.06 20.13 -2.26
CA MET A 367 24.31 19.14 -1.22
C MET A 367 22.99 18.53 -0.69
N TYR A 368 21.97 19.35 -0.49
CA TYR A 368 20.63 18.93 -0.07
C TYR A 368 19.96 18.07 -1.15
N GLY A 369 19.89 18.56 -2.39
CA GLY A 369 19.29 17.87 -3.54
C GLY A 369 19.92 16.51 -3.82
N LYS A 370 21.26 16.42 -3.73
CA LYS A 370 21.99 15.15 -3.87
C LYS A 370 21.73 14.18 -2.73
N SER A 371 21.64 14.67 -1.50
CA SER A 371 21.44 13.80 -0.33
C SER A 371 20.02 13.24 -0.31
N ILE A 372 19.00 14.07 -0.57
CA ILE A 372 17.62 13.60 -0.64
C ILE A 372 17.37 12.69 -1.85
N GLY A 373 17.96 12.98 -3.01
CA GLY A 373 17.88 12.10 -4.18
C GLY A 373 18.44 10.70 -3.92
N ARG A 374 19.58 10.61 -3.23
CA ARG A 374 20.17 9.33 -2.82
C ARG A 374 19.31 8.52 -1.87
N ILE A 375 18.76 9.16 -0.83
CA ILE A 375 17.86 8.50 0.13
C ILE A 375 16.65 7.95 -0.64
N SER A 376 16.04 8.80 -1.46
CA SER A 376 14.83 8.46 -2.22
C SER A 376 15.05 7.29 -3.15
N ARG A 377 16.17 7.26 -3.87
CA ARG A 377 16.52 6.15 -4.78
C ARG A 377 16.88 4.87 -4.05
N ALA A 378 17.57 4.95 -2.92
CA ALA A 378 17.87 3.77 -2.11
C ALA A 378 16.58 3.12 -1.60
N LEU A 379 15.64 3.91 -1.09
CA LEU A 379 14.33 3.42 -0.65
C LEU A 379 13.49 2.90 -1.81
N TYR A 380 13.43 3.60 -2.93
CA TYR A 380 12.71 3.15 -4.11
C TYR A 380 13.28 1.83 -4.68
N THR A 381 14.60 1.66 -4.66
CA THR A 381 15.24 0.40 -5.04
C THR A 381 14.84 -0.73 -4.10
N LEU A 382 14.84 -0.49 -2.79
CA LEU A 382 14.37 -1.45 -1.80
C LEU A 382 12.88 -1.80 -2.02
N ILE A 383 12.03 -0.81 -2.27
CA ILE A 383 10.61 -1.03 -2.58
C ILE A 383 10.47 -1.91 -3.84
N SER A 384 11.23 -1.64 -4.89
CA SER A 384 11.22 -2.45 -6.12
C SER A 384 11.66 -3.89 -5.84
N GLN A 385 12.70 -4.10 -5.04
CA GLN A 385 13.16 -5.43 -4.63
C GLN A 385 12.09 -6.18 -3.83
N LEU A 386 11.53 -5.55 -2.79
CA LEU A 386 10.48 -6.16 -1.98
C LEU A 386 9.22 -6.44 -2.81
N SER A 387 8.87 -5.55 -3.74
CA SER A 387 7.74 -5.78 -4.65
C SER A 387 7.96 -7.02 -5.52
N GLN A 388 9.19 -7.25 -6.01
CA GLN A 388 9.54 -8.46 -6.74
C GLN A 388 9.49 -9.71 -5.86
N GLU A 389 9.96 -9.62 -4.60
CA GLU A 389 9.83 -10.71 -3.60
C GLU A 389 8.36 -11.10 -3.37
N HIS A 390 7.43 -10.14 -3.50
CA HIS A 390 5.97 -10.34 -3.38
C HIS A 390 5.23 -10.51 -4.71
N GLN A 391 5.93 -10.48 -5.86
CA GLN A 391 5.33 -10.54 -7.21
C GLN A 391 4.26 -9.44 -7.48
N ILE A 392 4.49 -8.24 -6.96
CA ILE A 392 3.63 -7.06 -7.17
C ILE A 392 4.41 -5.88 -7.79
N PHE A 393 3.70 -4.78 -8.04
CA PHE A 393 4.16 -3.67 -8.89
C PHE A 393 4.11 -2.31 -8.17
N VAL A 394 4.34 -2.28 -6.86
CA VAL A 394 4.30 -1.03 -6.05
C VAL A 394 5.29 0.03 -6.54
N TYR A 395 6.34 -0.37 -7.26
CA TYR A 395 7.32 0.53 -7.86
C TYR A 395 6.86 1.16 -9.18
N GLU A 396 5.68 0.85 -9.72
CA GLU A 396 5.23 1.48 -10.98
C GLU A 396 4.93 2.98 -10.80
N LEU A 397 5.38 3.78 -11.77
CA LEU A 397 5.19 5.22 -11.79
C LEU A 397 4.43 5.64 -13.05
N ASN A 398 3.56 6.64 -12.93
CA ASN A 398 2.95 7.29 -14.08
C ASN A 398 4.02 8.04 -14.89
N SER A 399 4.02 7.87 -16.22
CA SER A 399 4.98 8.49 -17.15
C SER A 399 4.95 10.02 -17.15
N ASP A 400 3.81 10.60 -16.80
CA ASP A 400 3.59 12.05 -16.80
C ASP A 400 3.93 12.68 -15.45
N SER A 401 4.26 11.86 -14.45
CA SER A 401 4.56 12.31 -13.10
C SER A 401 5.97 12.90 -12.98
N VAL A 402 6.10 13.98 -12.22
CA VAL A 402 7.42 14.53 -11.82
C VAL A 402 8.21 13.59 -10.91
N ALA A 403 7.55 12.60 -10.29
CA ALA A 403 8.19 11.56 -9.50
C ALA A 403 9.30 10.81 -10.26
N LYS A 404 9.20 10.74 -11.61
CA LYS A 404 10.23 10.13 -12.44
C LYS A 404 11.61 10.81 -12.29
N PHE A 405 11.65 12.14 -12.11
CA PHE A 405 12.92 12.84 -11.90
C PHE A 405 13.63 12.40 -10.61
N VAL A 406 12.84 12.02 -9.60
CA VAL A 406 13.34 11.57 -8.30
C VAL A 406 13.86 10.13 -8.39
N PHE A 407 13.04 9.22 -8.88
CA PHE A 407 13.27 7.78 -8.74
C PHE A 407 13.98 7.14 -9.94
N TYR A 408 13.77 7.63 -11.16
CA TYR A 408 14.31 6.97 -12.34
C TYR A 408 15.83 7.11 -12.41
N SER A 409 16.52 5.97 -12.52
CA SER A 409 17.98 5.88 -12.50
C SER A 409 18.65 6.52 -13.72
N GLY A 410 17.91 6.76 -14.80
CA GLY A 410 18.40 7.49 -15.98
C GLY A 410 18.71 8.97 -15.71
N TYR A 411 18.16 9.56 -14.64
CA TYR A 411 18.51 10.91 -14.20
C TYR A 411 19.65 10.90 -13.17
N GLN A 412 20.35 12.02 -13.01
CA GLN A 412 21.37 12.17 -11.97
C GLN A 412 20.78 12.23 -10.54
N GLU A 413 21.57 11.86 -9.53
CA GLU A 413 21.09 11.84 -8.12
C GLU A 413 20.86 13.24 -7.53
N ASP A 414 21.53 14.25 -8.07
CA ASP A 414 21.38 15.62 -7.62
C ASP A 414 20.13 16.24 -8.24
N LEU A 415 19.03 16.18 -7.48
CA LEU A 415 17.72 16.66 -7.94
C LEU A 415 17.71 18.16 -8.19
N TYR A 416 18.50 18.95 -7.44
CA TYR A 416 18.61 20.39 -7.67
C TYR A 416 19.30 20.67 -9.01
N SER A 417 20.32 19.88 -9.37
CA SER A 417 20.92 19.96 -10.71
C SER A 417 19.93 19.66 -11.83
N ILE A 418 19.01 18.69 -11.64
CA ILE A 418 17.93 18.42 -12.62
C ILE A 418 17.04 19.66 -12.77
N LEU A 419 16.61 20.28 -11.67
CA LEU A 419 15.79 21.49 -11.71
C LEU A 419 16.49 22.62 -12.50
N LYS A 420 17.79 22.84 -12.27
CA LYS A 420 18.57 23.82 -13.04
C LYS A 420 18.64 23.50 -14.53
N GLN A 421 18.71 22.23 -14.92
CA GLN A 421 18.66 21.80 -16.32
C GLN A 421 17.28 22.03 -16.95
N ILE A 422 16.20 21.82 -16.20
CA ILE A 422 14.83 22.15 -16.64
C ILE A 422 14.71 23.67 -16.87
N GLU A 423 15.17 24.49 -15.93
CA GLU A 423 15.19 25.94 -16.09
C GLU A 423 16.02 26.37 -17.31
N GLN A 424 17.19 25.76 -17.53
CA GLN A 424 18.00 26.02 -18.71
C GLN A 424 17.25 25.65 -20.00
N SER A 425 16.56 24.52 -20.02
CA SER A 425 15.77 24.07 -21.19
C SER A 425 14.67 25.07 -21.53
N LYS A 426 14.03 25.67 -20.50
CA LYS A 426 13.08 26.76 -20.71
C LYS A 426 13.72 28.03 -21.25
N ARG A 427 14.92 28.39 -20.78
CA ARG A 427 15.67 29.54 -21.33
C ARG A 427 16.01 29.32 -22.80
N GLU A 428 16.40 28.11 -23.19
CA GLU A 428 16.63 27.76 -24.60
C GLU A 428 15.35 27.83 -25.43
N LEU A 429 14.22 27.38 -24.90
CA LEU A 429 12.92 27.53 -25.57
C LEU A 429 12.56 29.01 -25.77
N LEU A 430 12.71 29.84 -24.73
CA LEU A 430 12.48 31.28 -24.83
C LEU A 430 13.42 31.91 -25.86
N TRP A 431 14.69 31.50 -25.88
CA TRP A 431 15.65 31.96 -26.88
C TRP A 431 15.25 31.57 -28.31
N PHE A 432 14.78 30.35 -28.51
CA PHE A 432 14.19 29.91 -29.78
C PHE A 432 13.02 30.81 -30.18
N LEU A 433 12.07 31.06 -29.26
CA LEU A 433 10.91 31.93 -29.53
C LEU A 433 11.34 33.36 -29.89
N ILE A 434 12.36 33.92 -29.24
CA ILE A 434 12.91 35.25 -29.58
C ILE A 434 13.50 35.26 -31.00
N ARG A 435 14.20 34.20 -31.39
CA ARG A 435 14.92 34.13 -32.66
C ARG A 435 14.05 33.73 -33.84
N LYS A 436 13.06 32.87 -33.59
CA LYS A 436 12.31 32.10 -34.59
C LYS A 436 10.80 32.14 -34.39
N GLY A 437 10.30 32.80 -33.34
CA GLY A 437 8.88 32.89 -33.06
C GLY A 437 8.07 33.54 -34.18
N SER A 438 8.70 34.39 -35.01
CA SER A 438 8.05 35.01 -36.16
C SER A 438 7.74 34.05 -37.31
N GLU A 439 8.31 32.84 -37.30
CA GLU A 439 8.09 31.77 -38.28
C GLU A 439 6.97 30.82 -37.81
N LEU A 440 6.42 31.00 -36.61
CA LEU A 440 5.36 30.14 -36.08
C LEU A 440 4.00 30.50 -36.72
N PRO A 441 3.15 29.50 -37.07
CA PRO A 441 1.81 29.74 -37.63
C PRO A 441 0.93 30.66 -36.76
N LEU A 442 1.16 30.65 -35.45
CA LEU A 442 0.47 31.48 -34.47
C LEU A 442 0.56 32.98 -34.81
N LYS A 443 1.63 33.43 -35.47
CA LYS A 443 1.80 34.83 -35.87
C LYS A 443 0.73 35.29 -36.85
N GLU A 444 0.38 34.45 -37.83
CA GLU A 444 -0.63 34.78 -38.83
C GLU A 444 -2.04 34.81 -38.23
N VAL A 445 -2.32 33.87 -37.33
CA VAL A 445 -3.59 33.83 -36.56
C VAL A 445 -3.72 35.04 -35.64
N GLY A 446 -2.62 35.47 -35.04
CA GLY A 446 -2.57 36.57 -34.08
C GLY A 446 -2.46 37.97 -34.69
N LYS A 447 -2.37 38.14 -36.01
CA LYS A 447 -2.00 39.41 -36.66
C LYS A 447 -2.88 40.62 -36.32
N GLU A 448 -4.13 40.38 -35.91
CA GLU A 448 -5.09 41.42 -35.53
C GLU A 448 -5.04 41.81 -34.03
N TYR A 449 -4.27 41.06 -33.22
CA TYR A 449 -4.10 41.28 -31.80
C TYR A 449 -2.70 41.83 -31.50
N GLU A 450 -2.63 43.10 -31.10
CA GLU A 450 -1.38 43.75 -30.68
C GLU A 450 -0.77 43.06 -29.43
N GLU A 451 0.54 43.16 -29.23
CA GLU A 451 1.18 42.71 -28.00
C GLU A 451 0.78 43.56 -26.79
N LEU A 452 0.78 42.96 -25.59
CA LEU A 452 0.72 43.74 -24.35
C LEU A 452 2.03 44.52 -24.17
N PRO A 453 1.98 45.72 -23.54
CA PRO A 453 3.13 46.62 -23.46
C PRO A 453 4.16 46.19 -22.40
N PHE A 454 4.71 44.98 -22.50
CA PHE A 454 5.74 44.42 -21.61
C PHE A 454 7.11 45.16 -21.66
N ALA A 455 7.19 46.31 -22.34
CA ALA A 455 8.43 47.06 -22.60
C ALA A 455 9.00 47.80 -21.38
N ASP A 456 8.30 47.79 -20.24
CA ASP A 456 8.63 48.54 -19.03
C ASP A 456 9.64 47.84 -18.09
N MET A 457 9.91 48.50 -16.96
CA MET A 457 10.79 48.05 -15.86
C MET A 457 10.21 46.79 -15.17
N GLY A 458 10.44 45.61 -15.74
CA GLY A 458 9.96 44.35 -15.18
C GLY A 458 10.17 43.11 -16.04
N LEU A 459 10.53 43.27 -17.33
CA LEU A 459 10.65 42.14 -18.27
C LEU A 459 11.54 40.98 -17.78
N GLN A 460 12.66 41.29 -17.13
CA GLN A 460 13.55 40.24 -16.60
C GLN A 460 12.90 39.44 -15.46
N ASP A 461 12.07 40.10 -14.65
CA ASP A 461 11.34 39.43 -13.57
C ASP A 461 10.26 38.50 -14.14
N TYR A 462 9.53 38.94 -15.16
CA TYR A 462 8.54 38.10 -15.85
C TYR A 462 9.20 36.87 -16.49
N LEU A 463 10.31 37.06 -17.21
CA LEU A 463 11.07 35.94 -17.78
C LEU A 463 11.58 34.98 -16.71
N GLN A 464 11.96 35.50 -15.54
CA GLN A 464 12.36 34.69 -14.40
C GLN A 464 11.20 33.83 -13.87
N GLU A 465 10.00 34.37 -13.70
CA GLU A 465 8.82 33.62 -13.22
C GLU A 465 8.48 32.44 -14.14
N LEU A 466 8.52 32.64 -15.46
CA LEU A 466 8.29 31.58 -16.45
C LEU A 466 9.33 30.46 -16.36
N VAL A 467 10.58 30.84 -16.08
CA VAL A 467 11.69 29.89 -16.01
C VAL A 467 11.68 29.11 -14.68
N CYS A 468 11.53 29.78 -13.55
CA CYS A 468 11.80 29.23 -12.20
C CYS A 468 10.69 28.36 -11.58
N ASN A 469 9.75 27.83 -12.38
CA ASN A 469 8.62 27.01 -11.88
C ASN A 469 7.85 27.72 -10.76
N GLU A 470 7.66 29.04 -10.82
CA GLU A 470 6.84 29.75 -9.85
C GLU A 470 5.35 29.44 -10.12
N ASN A 471 4.68 28.77 -9.18
CA ASN A 471 3.31 28.26 -9.40
C ASN A 471 2.27 29.37 -9.64
N SER A 472 2.54 30.60 -9.20
CA SER A 472 1.55 31.68 -9.19
C SER A 472 1.82 32.77 -10.22
N GLY A 473 3.07 32.93 -10.69
CA GLY A 473 3.45 34.00 -11.64
C GLY A 473 2.91 35.38 -11.25
N GLU A 474 3.12 35.79 -9.99
CA GLU A 474 2.45 36.95 -9.38
C GLU A 474 2.67 38.23 -10.17
N LYS A 475 3.92 38.51 -10.57
CA LYS A 475 4.25 39.75 -11.29
C LYS A 475 3.66 39.76 -12.69
N ILE A 476 3.69 38.63 -13.40
CA ILE A 476 3.02 38.51 -14.71
C ILE A 476 1.52 38.70 -14.55
N TYR A 477 0.91 38.05 -13.54
CA TYR A 477 -0.52 38.15 -13.28
C TYR A 477 -0.95 39.60 -12.97
N GLU A 478 -0.24 40.28 -12.06
CA GLU A 478 -0.55 41.66 -11.69
C GLU A 478 -0.49 42.59 -12.90
N PHE A 479 0.56 42.47 -13.72
CA PHE A 479 0.71 43.26 -14.93
C PHE A 479 -0.42 42.97 -15.94
N VAL A 480 -0.65 41.70 -16.29
CA VAL A 480 -1.67 41.32 -17.27
C VAL A 480 -3.07 41.71 -16.79
N SER A 481 -3.36 41.58 -15.50
CA SER A 481 -4.64 41.98 -14.91
C SER A 481 -4.88 43.48 -15.08
N ALA A 482 -3.88 44.32 -14.77
CA ALA A 482 -4.00 45.77 -14.91
C ALA A 482 -4.24 46.18 -16.38
N GLU A 483 -3.50 45.58 -17.31
CA GLU A 483 -3.69 45.84 -18.74
C GLU A 483 -5.07 45.38 -19.24
N TYR A 484 -5.56 44.25 -18.73
CA TYR A 484 -6.89 43.74 -19.09
C TYR A 484 -8.01 44.61 -18.53
N ASP A 485 -7.87 45.15 -17.32
CA ASP A 485 -8.84 46.10 -16.76
C ASP A 485 -8.97 47.34 -17.66
N GLU A 486 -7.84 47.92 -18.11
CA GLU A 486 -7.87 49.03 -19.06
C GLU A 486 -8.51 48.66 -20.40
N MET A 487 -8.25 47.46 -20.92
CA MET A 487 -8.85 47.00 -22.18
C MET A 487 -10.36 46.81 -22.07
N VAL A 488 -10.84 46.25 -20.95
CA VAL A 488 -12.27 46.05 -20.70
C VAL A 488 -13.00 47.39 -20.62
N GLU A 489 -12.41 48.39 -19.98
CA GLU A 489 -12.97 49.75 -19.90
C GLU A 489 -13.05 50.43 -21.28
N LYS A 490 -12.05 50.20 -22.15
CA LYS A 490 -11.99 50.79 -23.49
C LYS A 490 -12.91 50.08 -24.50
N ASP A 491 -12.84 48.76 -24.60
CA ASP A 491 -13.62 47.93 -25.53
C ASP A 491 -13.73 46.48 -25.05
N LYS A 492 -14.87 46.17 -24.40
CA LYS A 492 -15.17 44.85 -23.87
C LYS A 492 -15.23 43.74 -24.91
N GLU A 493 -15.71 44.02 -26.13
CA GLU A 493 -15.84 42.97 -27.16
C GLU A 493 -14.47 42.65 -27.78
N LYS A 494 -13.61 43.67 -27.97
CA LYS A 494 -12.21 43.45 -28.37
C LYS A 494 -11.44 42.65 -27.32
N TRP A 495 -11.65 42.93 -26.03
CA TRP A 495 -11.05 42.16 -24.93
C TRP A 495 -11.48 40.68 -24.95
N LYS A 496 -12.79 40.39 -25.10
CA LYS A 496 -13.28 39.00 -25.17
C LYS A 496 -12.62 38.19 -26.29
N LYS A 497 -12.53 38.78 -27.49
CA LYS A 497 -11.85 38.13 -28.63
C LYS A 497 -10.37 37.86 -28.36
N ARG A 498 -9.68 38.76 -27.65
CA ARG A 498 -8.30 38.52 -27.20
C ARG A 498 -8.22 37.33 -26.26
N LEU A 499 -9.13 37.14 -25.32
CA LEU A 499 -9.12 35.99 -24.42
C LEU A 499 -9.23 34.67 -25.21
N GLU A 500 -10.18 34.60 -26.13
CA GLU A 500 -10.36 33.43 -27.00
C GLU A 500 -9.09 33.14 -27.83
N PHE A 501 -8.43 34.18 -28.34
CA PHE A 501 -7.16 34.04 -29.06
C PHE A 501 -6.01 33.55 -28.15
N VAL A 502 -5.84 34.13 -26.97
CA VAL A 502 -4.72 33.77 -26.07
C VAL A 502 -4.86 32.32 -25.58
N GLU A 503 -6.08 31.78 -25.45
CA GLU A 503 -6.32 30.36 -25.13
C GLU A 503 -5.83 29.38 -26.21
N VAL A 504 -5.54 29.85 -27.43
CA VAL A 504 -4.93 29.03 -28.49
C VAL A 504 -3.46 28.72 -28.19
N ILE A 505 -2.77 29.60 -27.45
CA ILE A 505 -1.32 29.50 -27.23
C ILE A 505 -1.01 28.29 -26.33
N GLY A 506 -0.26 27.33 -26.87
CA GLY A 506 0.13 26.11 -26.14
C GLY A 506 -0.98 25.07 -26.00
N ASN A 507 -2.13 25.26 -26.65
CA ASN A 507 -3.22 24.30 -26.63
C ASN A 507 -2.91 23.10 -27.55
N THR A 508 -2.58 21.96 -26.96
CA THR A 508 -2.20 20.73 -27.68
C THR A 508 -3.33 20.08 -28.46
N ASN A 509 -4.59 20.53 -28.30
CA ASN A 509 -5.73 20.05 -29.09
C ASN A 509 -5.92 20.84 -30.39
N ILE A 510 -5.15 21.91 -30.61
CA ILE A 510 -5.22 22.74 -31.82
C ILE A 510 -4.06 22.35 -32.73
N THR A 511 -4.36 22.00 -33.98
CA THR A 511 -3.38 21.71 -35.02
C THR A 511 -3.45 22.80 -36.07
N PHE A 512 -2.31 23.43 -36.36
CA PHE A 512 -2.18 24.32 -37.51
C PHE A 512 -1.92 23.44 -38.73
N LEU A 513 -2.92 23.32 -39.61
CA LEU A 513 -2.74 22.66 -40.90
C LEU A 513 -1.89 23.57 -41.76
N GLU A 514 -0.74 23.07 -42.24
CA GLU A 514 -0.05 23.70 -43.35
C GLU A 514 -0.94 23.50 -44.59
N GLU A 515 -1.31 24.58 -45.28
CA GLU A 515 -1.90 24.44 -46.61
C GLU A 515 -0.80 23.82 -47.50
N ASP A 516 -0.97 22.55 -47.86
CA ASP A 516 -0.12 21.88 -48.84
C ASP A 516 -0.08 22.74 -50.13
N GLU A 517 1.11 23.24 -50.51
CA GLU A 517 1.34 23.94 -51.80
C GLU A 517 1.12 23.03 -53.01
#